data_AF-A0A7J3CAN5-F1
#
_entry.id   AF-A0A7J3CAN5-F1
#
_cell.length_a   1.000
_cell.length_b   1.000
_cell.length_c   1.000
_cell.angle_alpha   90.00
_cell.angle_beta   90.00
_cell.angle_gamma   90.00
#
_symmetry.space_group_name_H-M   'P 1'
#
loop_
_entity.id
_entity.type
_entity.pdbx_description
1 polymer ?
#
loop_
_entity_poly.entity_id
_entity_poly.type
_entity_poly.pdbx_seq_one_letter_code
_entity_poly.pdbx_strand_id
1 'polypeptide(L)' 'QAVHQESDVVPENIDAMRSMFQLDEKEESIDKTDKSLRIGELAYAR' A
#
# COMPACT_ATOMS: atom_id res chain seq x y z
N GLN A 1 8.51 0.08 17.78
CA GLN A 1 7.60 -0.08 16.62
C GLN A 1 6.99 -1.47 16.73
N ALA A 2 5.72 -1.63 16.37
CA ALA A 2 5.04 -2.93 16.31
C ALA A 2 4.61 -3.18 14.85
N VAL A 3 4.65 -4.42 14.40
CA VAL A 3 4.40 -4.80 13.00
C VAL A 3 3.29 -5.84 12.98
N HIS A 4 2.30 -5.65 12.11
CA HIS A 4 1.24 -6.63 11.90
C HIS A 4 1.67 -7.61 10.80
N GLN A 5 2.35 -8.68 11.23
CA GLN A 5 3.06 -9.62 10.35
C GLN A 5 2.18 -10.31 9.28
N GLU A 6 0.87 -10.28 9.44
CA GLU A 6 -0.07 -10.92 8.50
C GLU A 6 -0.44 -10.01 7.32
N SER A 7 -0.17 -8.70 7.40
CA SER A 7 -0.64 -7.74 6.39
C SER A 7 0.37 -6.67 6.00
N ASP A 8 1.51 -6.56 6.70
CA ASP A 8 2.53 -5.54 6.46
C ASP A 8 3.24 -5.66 5.11
N VAL A 9 3.09 -6.80 4.41
CA VAL A 9 3.65 -7.05 3.05
C VAL A 9 2.61 -6.98 1.93
N VAL A 10 1.33 -6.81 2.28
CA VAL A 10 0.23 -6.78 1.30
C VAL A 10 0.34 -5.57 0.35
N PRO A 11 0.50 -4.32 0.82
CA PRO A 11 0.65 -3.18 -0.09
C PRO A 11 1.90 -3.27 -0.97
N GLU A 12 3.00 -3.80 -0.45
CA GLU A 12 4.32 -3.92 -1.09
C GLU A 12 4.25 -4.86 -2.29
N ASN A 13 3.51 -5.97 -2.18
CA ASN A 13 3.33 -6.89 -3.28
C ASN A 13 2.52 -6.28 -4.44
N ILE A 14 1.53 -5.43 -4.12
CA ILE A 14 0.73 -4.73 -5.12
C ILE A 14 1.63 -3.74 -5.88
N ASP A 15 2.44 -2.95 -5.15
CA ASP A 15 3.36 -1.98 -5.75
C ASP A 15 4.47 -2.66 -6.55
N ALA A 16 4.98 -3.80 -6.08
CA ALA A 16 5.97 -4.60 -6.81
C ALA A 16 5.42 -5.08 -8.16
N MET A 17 4.16 -5.52 -8.21
CA MET A 17 3.53 -5.86 -9.49
C MET A 17 3.46 -4.65 -10.42
N ARG A 18 3.03 -3.47 -9.96
CA ARG A 18 2.95 -2.29 -10.82
C ARG A 18 4.32 -1.86 -11.33
N SER A 19 5.36 -1.98 -10.49
CA SER A 19 6.75 -1.72 -10.88
C SER A 19 7.25 -2.72 -11.92
N MET A 20 7.04 -4.02 -11.71
CA MET A 20 7.47 -5.07 -12.66
C MET A 20 6.87 -4.91 -14.05
N PHE A 21 5.62 -4.43 -14.13
CA PHE A 21 4.91 -4.20 -15.39
C PHE A 21 5.01 -2.76 -15.90
N GLN A 22 5.77 -1.88 -15.23
CA GLN A 22 5.94 -0.47 -15.60
C GLN A 22 4.60 0.27 -15.78
N LEU A 23 3.63 -0.01 -14.90
CA LEU A 23 2.27 0.51 -15.02
C LEU A 23 2.12 1.92 -14.46
N ASP A 24 2.71 2.15 -13.29
CA ASP A 24 2.60 3.39 -12.53
C ASP A 24 4.02 3.77 -12.04
N GLU A 25 4.31 5.08 -11.91
CA GLU A 25 5.49 5.55 -11.17
C GLU A 25 5.34 5.23 -9.68
N LYS A 26 6.46 5.18 -8.95
CA LYS A 26 6.49 4.71 -7.55
C LYS A 26 5.46 5.43 -6.67
N GLU A 27 5.46 6.75 -6.64
CA GLU A 27 4.58 7.54 -5.79
C GLU A 27 3.10 7.36 -6.16
N GLU A 28 2.79 7.24 -7.46
CA GLU A 28 1.43 6.98 -7.93
C GLU A 28 0.92 5.60 -7.51
N SER A 29 1.77 4.58 -7.60
CA SER A 29 1.44 3.22 -7.16
C SER A 29 1.10 3.17 -5.68
N ILE A 30 1.95 3.77 -4.83
CA ILE A 30 1.76 3.81 -3.37
C ILE A 30 0.46 4.55 -3.05
N ASP A 31 0.25 5.74 -3.61
CA ASP A 31 -0.96 6.53 -3.40
C ASP A 31 -2.25 5.75 -3.72
N LYS A 32 -2.21 4.97 -4.80
CA LYS A 32 -3.33 4.17 -5.28
C LYS A 32 -3.56 2.95 -4.38
N THR A 33 -2.49 2.30 -3.94
CA THR A 33 -2.54 1.19 -2.98
C THR A 33 -3.11 1.68 -1.65
N ASP A 34 -2.58 2.76 -1.09
CA ASP A 34 -3.01 3.33 0.19
C ASP A 34 -4.47 3.73 0.18
N LYS A 35 -4.93 4.43 -0.86
CA LYS A 35 -6.35 4.80 -1.04
C LYS A 35 -7.25 3.58 -1.15
N SER A 36 -6.83 2.55 -1.89
CA SER A 36 -7.64 1.34 -2.09
C SER A 36 -7.78 0.48 -0.83
N LEU A 37 -6.71 0.41 -0.03
CA LEU A 37 -6.65 -0.35 1.22
C LEU A 37 -7.01 0.49 2.45
N ARG A 38 -7.28 1.79 2.25
CA ARG A 38 -7.62 2.76 3.30
C ARG A 38 -6.56 2.85 4.39
N ILE A 39 -5.29 2.77 3.97
CA ILE A 39 -4.12 2.93 4.84
C ILE A 39 -4.12 4.37 5.37
N GLY A 40 -3.93 4.53 6.67
CA GLY A 40 -3.96 5.84 7.35
C GLY A 40 -5.36 6.40 7.65
N GLU A 41 -6.42 5.95 6.99
CA GLU A 41 -7.79 6.42 7.23
C GLU A 41 -8.43 5.80 8.48
N LEU A 42 -8.22 4.49 8.69
CA LEU A 42 -8.87 3.75 9.78
C LEU A 42 -8.33 4.10 11.17
N ALA A 43 -7.16 4.74 11.26
CA ALA A 43 -6.53 5.10 12.53
C ALA A 43 -7.21 6.28 13.25
N TYR A 44 -7.95 7.13 12.53
CA TYR A 44 -8.52 8.38 13.06
C TYR A 44 -10.05 8.43 13.03
N ALA A 45 -10.73 7.35 12.67
CA ALA A 45 -12.19 7.30 12.57
C ALA A 45 -12.92 7.19 13.93
N ARG A 46 -12.38 7.82 14.99
CA ARG A 46 -12.95 7.78 16.34
C ARG A 46 -13.26 9.16 16.89
#